data_AF-A0A254RCQ9-F1
#
_entry.id   AF-A0A254RCQ9-F1
#
_cell.length_a   1.000
_cell.length_b   1.000
_cell.length_c   1.000
_cell.angle_alpha   90.00
_cell.angle_beta   90.00
_cell.angle_gamma   90.00
#
_symmetry.space_group_name_H-M   'P 1'
#
loop_
_entity.id
_entity.type
_entity.pdbx_description
1 polymer ?
#
loop_
_entity_poly.entity_id
_entity_poly.type
_entity_poly.pdbx_seq_one_letter_code
_entity_poly.pdbx_strand_id
1 'polypeptide(L)'
;MDKEPEIIDVEVIEKEVVEKNGASDFQKGLAVFFVIMSLLYTASPIDLAPDAIPVIGWLDDAGFLITATMNAVQQFTKDQNSSMVKILKYTKWLLIIATVIAALLLGGLIAAIVALIVK
;
A
#
# COMPACT_ATOMS: atom_id res chain seq x y z
N MET A 1 42.58 -37.66 6.30
CA MET A 1 42.01 -36.92 7.46
C MET A 1 40.93 -36.07 6.84
N ASP A 2 39.85 -36.77 6.51
CA ASP A 2 38.84 -36.27 5.59
C ASP A 2 37.81 -35.58 6.47
N LYS A 3 37.85 -34.25 6.47
CA LYS A 3 36.93 -33.44 7.24
C LYS A 3 35.54 -33.60 6.62
N GLU A 4 34.61 -34.18 7.36
CA GLU A 4 33.19 -34.16 7.03
C GLU A 4 32.80 -32.69 6.79
N PRO A 5 32.16 -32.35 5.65
CA PRO A 5 31.77 -30.98 5.38
C PRO A 5 30.66 -30.58 6.36
N GLU A 6 30.88 -29.59 7.21
CA GLU A 6 30.12 -28.33 7.37
C GLU A 6 28.58 -28.32 7.07
N ILE A 7 27.84 -29.43 7.22
CA ILE A 7 26.40 -29.50 6.89
C ILE A 7 25.55 -28.77 7.96
N ILE A 8 26.05 -28.72 9.20
CA ILE A 8 25.38 -28.06 10.32
C ILE A 8 25.34 -26.55 10.11
N ASP A 9 26.39 -25.97 9.54
CA ASP A 9 26.48 -24.52 9.35
C ASP A 9 25.64 -24.06 8.17
N VAL A 10 25.56 -24.83 7.07
CA VAL A 10 24.75 -24.47 5.90
C VAL A 10 23.26 -24.46 6.23
N GLU A 11 22.75 -25.45 6.97
CA GLU A 11 21.31 -25.50 7.31
C GLU A 11 20.92 -24.42 8.35
N VAL A 12 21.83 -24.09 9.28
CA VAL A 12 21.63 -23.00 10.25
C VAL A 12 21.72 -21.63 9.58
N ILE A 13 22.69 -21.43 8.68
CA ILE A 13 22.83 -20.20 7.89
C ILE A 13 21.62 -20.03 6.96
N GLU A 14 21.14 -21.10 6.32
CA GLU A 14 19.96 -21.03 5.47
C GLU A 14 18.69 -20.70 6.29
N LYS A 15 18.55 -21.26 7.51
CA LYS A 15 17.45 -20.89 8.42
C LYS A 15 17.55 -19.44 8.91
N GLU A 16 18.73 -18.96 9.28
CA GLU A 16 18.92 -17.54 9.67
C GLU A 16 18.69 -16.59 8.48
N VAL A 17 19.17 -16.92 7.29
CA VAL A 17 18.98 -16.11 6.07
C VAL A 17 17.51 -16.10 5.63
N VAL A 18 16.79 -17.23 5.77
CA VAL A 18 15.35 -17.31 5.48
C VAL A 18 14.52 -16.58 6.54
N GLU A 19 14.95 -16.57 7.80
CA GLU A 19 14.30 -15.81 8.86
C GLU A 19 14.49 -14.29 8.68
N LYS A 20 15.65 -13.86 8.15
CA LYS A 20 16.01 -12.46 7.94
C LYS A 20 15.47 -11.82 6.65
N ASN A 21 14.78 -12.59 5.80
CA ASN A 21 14.14 -12.08 4.57
C ASN A 21 12.75 -11.43 4.81
N GLY A 22 12.24 -11.47 6.05
CA GLY A 22 11.02 -10.75 6.45
C GLY A 22 11.24 -9.24 6.64
N ALA A 23 10.16 -8.46 6.58
CA ALA A 23 10.22 -7.03 6.88
C ALA A 23 10.71 -6.79 8.32
N SER A 24 11.48 -5.72 8.53
CA SER A 24 12.01 -5.40 9.87
C SER A 24 10.88 -5.01 10.82
N ASP A 25 11.10 -5.17 12.13
CA ASP A 25 10.09 -4.82 13.13
C ASP A 25 9.68 -3.35 13.09
N PHE A 26 10.62 -2.47 12.70
CA PHE A 26 10.32 -1.06 12.45
C PHE A 26 9.38 -0.86 11.26
N GLN A 27 9.59 -1.59 10.15
CA GLN A 27 8.70 -1.51 8.99
C GLN A 27 7.29 -1.95 9.38
N LYS A 28 7.15 -3.12 10.02
CA LYS A 28 5.85 -3.63 10.50
C LYS A 28 5.14 -2.62 11.40
N GLY A 29 5.88 -2.02 12.34
CA GLY A 29 5.36 -0.96 13.21
C GLY A 29 4.87 0.25 12.43
N LEU A 30 5.64 0.69 11.42
CA LEU A 30 5.28 1.80 10.55
C LEU A 30 4.04 1.48 9.69
N ALA A 31 3.90 0.25 9.18
CA ALA A 31 2.72 -0.13 8.42
C ALA A 31 1.45 -0.16 9.27
N VAL A 32 1.52 -0.70 10.49
CA VAL A 32 0.40 -0.65 11.43
C VAL A 32 0.04 0.79 11.77
N PHE A 33 1.04 1.65 12.00
CA PHE A 33 0.84 3.08 12.24
C PHE A 33 0.08 3.74 11.08
N PHE A 34 0.48 3.49 9.84
CA PHE A 34 -0.21 4.04 8.67
C PHE A 34 -1.65 3.53 8.51
N VAL A 35 -1.91 2.26 8.83
CA VAL A 35 -3.29 1.73 8.84
C VAL A 35 -4.14 2.46 9.86
N ILE A 36 -3.63 2.63 11.09
CA ILE A 36 -4.35 3.34 12.15
C ILE A 36 -4.61 4.80 11.74
N MET A 37 -3.62 5.49 11.19
CA MET A 37 -3.79 6.86 10.69
C MET A 37 -4.81 6.94 9.56
N SER A 38 -4.78 6.00 8.61
CA SER A 38 -5.76 5.97 7.52
C SER A 38 -7.19 5.74 8.03
N LEU A 39 -7.38 4.88 9.03
CA LEU A 39 -8.69 4.66 9.66
C LEU A 39 -9.19 5.90 10.41
N LEU A 40 -8.31 6.55 11.17
CA LEU A 40 -8.62 7.80 11.87
C LEU A 40 -8.97 8.91 10.90
N TYR A 41 -8.28 8.98 9.76
CA TYR A 41 -8.53 9.95 8.71
C TYR A 41 -9.87 9.69 8.01
N THR A 42 -10.13 8.46 7.54
CA THR A 42 -11.42 8.09 6.93
C THR A 42 -12.62 8.28 7.88
N ALA A 43 -12.42 8.12 9.19
CA ALA A 43 -13.47 8.34 10.20
C ALA A 43 -13.52 9.78 10.73
N SER A 44 -12.58 10.65 10.35
CA SER A 44 -12.50 12.03 10.82
C SER A 44 -13.55 12.89 10.10
N PRO A 45 -14.42 13.61 10.84
CA PRO A 45 -15.31 14.61 10.25
C PRO A 45 -14.58 15.91 9.86
N ILE A 46 -13.27 16.00 10.14
CA ILE A 46 -12.38 17.11 9.80
C ILE A 46 -11.53 16.65 8.62
N ASP A 47 -11.89 17.13 7.44
CA ASP A 47 -11.18 16.88 6.18
C ASP A 47 -10.06 17.93 5.97
N LEU A 48 -8.91 17.53 5.42
CA LEU A 48 -7.79 18.43 5.10
C LEU A 48 -8.13 19.34 3.90
N ALA A 49 -9.09 18.92 3.07
CA ALA A 49 -9.66 19.71 1.99
C ALA A 49 -11.00 20.31 2.44
N PRO A 50 -11.15 21.65 2.49
CA PRO A 50 -12.41 22.27 2.86
C PRO A 50 -13.46 22.04 1.77
N ASP A 51 -14.41 21.14 2.04
CA ASP A 51 -15.84 21.17 1.67
C ASP A 51 -16.27 21.64 0.26
N ALA A 52 -15.52 21.31 -0.81
CA ALA A 52 -15.94 21.66 -2.18
C ALA A 52 -16.40 20.45 -3.03
N ILE A 53 -15.82 19.26 -2.84
CA ILE A 53 -16.18 18.07 -3.64
C ILE A 53 -16.18 16.80 -2.75
N PRO A 54 -17.30 16.50 -2.07
CA PRO A 54 -17.39 15.37 -1.12
C PRO A 54 -17.00 14.02 -1.72
N VAL A 55 -17.25 13.81 -3.02
CA VAL A 55 -17.00 12.53 -3.69
C VAL A 55 -15.52 12.28 -3.97
N ILE A 56 -14.72 13.33 -4.17
CA ILE A 56 -13.29 13.20 -4.49
C ILE A 56 -12.47 12.97 -3.22
N GLY A 57 -12.83 13.62 -2.10
CA GLY A 57 -12.18 13.40 -0.80
C GLY A 57 -12.29 11.94 -0.35
N TRP A 58 -13.49 11.35 -0.46
CA TRP A 58 -13.71 9.96 -0.04
C TRP A 58 -12.95 8.92 -0.88
N LEU A 59 -12.68 9.25 -2.15
CA LEU A 59 -11.94 8.36 -3.04
C LEU A 59 -10.44 8.32 -2.68
N ASP A 60 -9.88 9.46 -2.27
CA ASP A 60 -8.49 9.56 -1.82
C ASP A 60 -8.29 8.82 -0.49
N ASP A 61 -9.19 9.02 0.47
CA ASP A 61 -9.15 8.38 1.79
C ASP A 61 -9.25 6.85 1.69
N ALA A 62 -10.18 6.36 0.87
CA ALA A 62 -10.35 4.93 0.62
C ALA A 62 -9.14 4.33 -0.09
N GLY A 63 -8.56 5.04 -1.07
CA GLY A 63 -7.33 4.62 -1.74
C GLY A 63 -6.15 4.52 -0.78
N PHE A 64 -6.03 5.48 0.14
CA PHE A 64 -4.98 5.50 1.16
C PHE A 64 -5.14 4.35 2.16
N LEU A 65 -6.35 4.11 2.67
CA LEU A 65 -6.65 2.99 3.59
C LEU A 65 -6.36 1.62 2.96
N ILE A 66 -6.79 1.40 1.71
CA ILE A 66 -6.53 0.15 0.99
C ILE A 66 -5.02 -0.04 0.80
N THR A 67 -4.30 1.01 0.42
CA THR A 67 -2.85 0.94 0.19
C THR A 67 -2.09 0.69 1.49
N ALA A 68 -2.47 1.34 2.59
CA ALA A 68 -1.88 1.15 3.92
C ALA A 68 -2.13 -0.28 4.42
N THR A 69 -3.35 -0.79 4.28
CA THR A 69 -3.70 -2.16 4.67
C THR A 69 -2.92 -3.18 3.85
N MET A 70 -2.84 -2.99 2.54
CA MET A 70 -2.07 -3.87 1.65
C MET A 70 -0.56 -3.78 1.93
N ASN A 71 -0.06 -2.66 2.45
CA ASN A 71 1.32 -2.52 2.92
C ASN A 71 1.58 -3.27 4.23
N ALA A 72 0.65 -3.21 5.17
CA ALA A 72 0.71 -4.03 6.38
C ALA A 72 0.75 -5.51 6.01
N VAL A 73 -0.16 -5.99 5.17
CA VAL A 73 -0.21 -7.41 4.74
C VAL A 73 1.12 -7.85 4.09
N GLN A 74 1.72 -7.02 3.23
CA GLN A 74 3.03 -7.33 2.62
C GLN A 74 4.14 -7.47 3.67
N GLN A 75 4.18 -6.60 4.67
CA GLN A 75 5.25 -6.58 5.67
C GLN A 75 5.11 -7.66 6.75
N PHE A 76 3.89 -8.15 6.99
CA PHE A 76 3.65 -9.32 7.81
C PHE A 76 3.81 -10.65 7.04
N THR A 77 3.98 -10.61 5.72
CA THR A 77 4.25 -11.81 4.92
C THR A 77 5.74 -12.15 4.98
N LYS A 78 6.07 -13.37 5.43
CA LYS A 78 7.46 -13.84 5.60
C LYS A 78 8.22 -13.97 4.28
N ASP A 79 7.51 -14.22 3.19
CA ASP A 79 8.07 -14.46 1.87
C ASP A 79 7.75 -13.31 0.90
N GLN A 80 8.63 -12.30 0.88
CA GLN A 80 8.48 -11.11 0.04
C GLN A 80 8.70 -11.40 -1.46
N ASN A 81 9.28 -12.56 -1.80
CA ASN A 81 9.54 -12.94 -3.19
C ASN A 81 8.46 -13.86 -3.77
N SER A 82 7.49 -14.27 -2.94
CA SER A 82 6.36 -15.08 -3.36
C SER A 82 5.50 -14.34 -4.38
N SER A 83 4.86 -15.10 -5.27
CA SER A 83 3.91 -14.58 -6.26
C SER A 83 2.78 -13.78 -5.60
N MET A 84 2.44 -14.06 -4.34
CA MET A 84 1.38 -13.37 -3.61
C MET A 84 1.77 -11.92 -3.28
N VAL A 85 3.01 -11.69 -2.86
CA VAL A 85 3.52 -10.34 -2.58
C VAL A 85 3.72 -9.54 -3.87
N LYS A 86 4.13 -10.20 -4.96
CA LYS A 86 4.22 -9.60 -6.31
C LYS A 86 2.85 -9.16 -6.82
N ILE A 87 1.83 -10.02 -6.73
CA ILE A 87 0.45 -9.67 -7.10
C ILE A 87 -0.03 -8.48 -6.27
N LEU A 88 0.16 -8.51 -4.95
CA LEU A 88 -0.19 -7.40 -4.08
C LEU A 88 0.50 -6.08 -4.48
N LYS A 89 1.76 -6.13 -4.93
CA LYS A 89 2.48 -4.96 -5.44
C LYS A 89 1.86 -4.42 -6.73
N TYR A 90 1.51 -5.28 -7.68
CA TYR A 90 0.84 -4.87 -8.92
C TYR A 90 -0.56 -4.34 -8.66
N THR A 91 -1.31 -4.95 -7.75
CA THR A 91 -2.64 -4.47 -7.35
C THR A 91 -2.57 -3.09 -6.71
N LYS A 92 -1.56 -2.80 -5.86
CA LYS A 92 -1.33 -1.44 -5.36
C LYS A 92 -1.16 -0.43 -6.49
N TRP A 93 -0.26 -0.72 -7.44
CA TRP A 93 -0.02 0.19 -8.56
C TRP A 93 -1.24 0.35 -9.48
N LEU A 94 -2.00 -0.72 -9.69
CA LEU A 94 -3.26 -0.69 -10.45
C LEU A 94 -4.29 0.21 -9.78
N LEU A 95 -4.45 0.13 -8.45
CA LEU A 95 -5.36 0.99 -7.70
C LEU A 95 -4.97 2.46 -7.81
N ILE A 96 -3.68 2.79 -7.66
CA ILE A 96 -3.19 4.17 -7.83
C ILE A 96 -3.53 4.69 -9.23
N ILE A 97 -3.27 3.91 -10.27
CA ILE A 97 -3.56 4.29 -11.65
C ILE A 97 -5.08 4.47 -11.85
N ALA A 98 -5.90 3.57 -11.32
CA ALA A 98 -7.35 3.65 -11.40
C ALA A 98 -7.89 4.93 -10.73
N THR A 99 -7.37 5.27 -9.54
CA THR A 99 -7.74 6.50 -8.82
C THR A 99 -7.33 7.75 -9.61
N VAL A 100 -6.12 7.79 -10.17
CA VAL A 100 -5.65 8.91 -11.00
C VAL A 100 -6.52 9.07 -12.25
N ILE A 101 -6.85 7.98 -12.94
CA ILE A 101 -7.72 8.01 -14.12
C ILE A 101 -9.12 8.53 -13.73
N ALA A 102 -9.69 8.03 -12.64
CA ALA A 102 -10.99 8.48 -12.16
C ALA A 102 -10.98 9.99 -11.83
N ALA A 103 -9.94 10.47 -11.16
CA ALA A 103 -9.79 11.90 -10.86
C ALA A 103 -9.67 12.76 -12.13
N LEU A 104 -8.89 12.32 -13.13
CA LEU A 104 -8.75 13.01 -14.41
C LEU A 104 -10.06 13.05 -15.20
N LEU A 105 -10.80 11.93 -15.24
CA LEU A 105 -12.10 11.86 -15.91
C LEU A 105 -13.10 12.80 -15.24
N LEU A 106 -13.21 12.76 -13.91
CA LEU A 106 -14.14 13.63 -13.17
C LEU A 106 -13.77 15.11 -13.32
N GLY A 107 -12.50 15.47 -13.14
CA GLY A 107 -12.02 16.84 -13.30
C GLY A 107 -12.22 17.36 -14.73
N GLY A 108 -11.91 16.54 -15.73
CA GLY A 108 -12.14 16.88 -17.14
C GLY A 108 -13.61 17.08 -17.49
N LEU A 109 -14.49 16.25 -16.92
CA LEU A 109 -15.94 16.34 -17.15
C LEU A 109 -16.53 17.60 -16.51
N ILE A 110 -16.09 17.95 -15.30
CA ILE A 110 -16.46 19.23 -14.64
C ILE A 110 -16.00 20.42 -15.50
N ALA A 111 -14.74 20.42 -15.95
CA ALA A 111 -14.20 21.51 -16.77
C ALA A 111 -14.97 21.64 -18.10
N ALA A 112 -15.35 20.52 -18.73
CA ALA A 112 -16.15 20.51 -19.95
C ALA A 112 -17.56 21.09 -19.72
N ILE A 113 -18.22 20.73 -18.61
CA ILE A 113 -19.53 21.28 -18.24
C ILE A 113 -19.43 22.80 -18.03
N VAL A 114 -18.43 23.27 -17.25
CA VAL A 114 -18.23 24.70 -17.03
C VAL A 114 -17.97 25.43 -18.34
N ALA A 115 -17.14 24.89 -19.23
CA ALA A 115 -16.86 25.47 -20.53
C ALA A 115 -18.11 25.54 -21.44
N LEU A 116 -19.07 24.63 -21.28
CA LEU A 116 -20.36 24.68 -22.00
C LEU A 116 -21.32 25.71 -21.41
N ILE A 117 -21.28 25.95 -20.09
CA ILE A 117 -22.16 26.93 -19.41
C ILE A 117 -21.65 28.36 -19.61
N VAL A 118 -20.33 28.56 -19.63
CA VAL A 118 -19.69 29.88 -19.74
C VAL A 118 -19.63 30.39 -21.18
N LYS A 119 -19.92 29.53 -22.17
CA LYS A 119 -19.95 29.86 -23.59
C LYS A 119 -21.31 30.43 -24.01
#